data_AF-A0A7L1WTP0-F1
#
_entry.id   AF-A0A7L1WTP0-F1
#
_cell.length_a   1.000
_cell.length_b   1.000
_cell.length_c   1.000
_cell.angle_alpha   90.00
_cell.angle_beta   90.00
_cell.angle_gamma   90.00
#
_symmetry.space_group_name_H-M   'P 1'
#
loop_
_entity.id
_entity.type
_entity.pdbx_description
1 polymer ?
#
loop_
_entity_poly.entity_id
_entity_poly.type
_entity_poly.pdbx_seq_one_letter_code
_entity_poly.pdbx_strand_id
1 'polypeptide(L)'
;LDPRRRLDYVNHARRLAEDDWAGVESDEEDRGGEDAEEEAMDVDAGKKLPKRYANQLMLSEWLVDVPSDLEQEWVVVVCPVGKRALVVASRGTTAAYTKSGFCVSRFPSLLPGGNRHNSAGDKVYSILDCIYNEVKQTYYILDVMCWRGHPVYDCQTDFRFFWLSSKIQEEEGLGEKSRINPYKFVGLQNFPCSSDSLCELLATDFAFEVDGLLFYHKQTHYTPGSTPLVGWLRPYMVPEILGLTVPATALTAKPDYAGRQLQQIIESKRSKKLAAEKGQAAARNGHYELEHLSTPRPEKSPEGQDGAVSQMES
;
A
#
# COMPACT_ATOMS: atom_id res chain seq x y z
N LEU A 1 -0.14 15.46 23.39
CA LEU A 1 -0.02 14.01 23.13
C LEU A 1 -0.62 13.28 24.33
N ASP A 2 -1.84 12.77 24.21
CA ASP A 2 -2.49 12.01 25.28
C ASP A 2 -1.79 10.64 25.45
N PRO A 3 -1.21 10.33 26.62
CA PRO A 3 -0.54 9.05 26.87
C PRO A 3 -1.47 7.82 26.90
N ARG A 4 -2.79 8.00 26.86
CA ARG A 4 -3.77 6.95 27.22
C ARG A 4 -4.27 6.07 26.08
N ARG A 5 -3.77 6.23 24.84
CA ARG A 5 -4.22 5.43 23.67
C ARG A 5 -3.08 5.07 22.71
N ARG A 6 -1.91 4.69 23.21
CA ARG A 6 -0.87 4.13 22.32
C ARG A 6 -1.28 2.72 21.91
N LEU A 7 -1.60 2.54 20.63
CA LEU A 7 -1.88 1.22 20.07
C LEU A 7 -0.67 0.31 20.27
N ASP A 8 -0.93 -0.91 20.71
CA ASP A 8 0.14 -1.88 20.98
C ASP A 8 0.60 -2.57 19.68
N TYR A 9 1.39 -1.84 18.91
CA TYR A 9 1.95 -2.32 17.66
C TYR A 9 2.95 -3.48 17.84
N VAL A 10 3.53 -3.62 19.04
CA VAL A 10 4.42 -4.75 19.36
C VAL A 10 3.63 -6.04 19.40
N ASN A 11 2.55 -6.07 20.17
CA ASN A 11 1.69 -7.23 20.20
C ASN A 11 0.99 -7.44 18.86
N HIS A 12 0.56 -6.38 18.17
CA HIS A 12 -0.05 -6.50 16.84
C HIS A 12 0.87 -7.17 15.82
N ALA A 13 2.13 -6.75 15.76
CA ALA A 13 3.12 -7.35 14.86
C ALA A 13 3.38 -8.82 15.21
N ARG A 14 3.46 -9.16 16.51
CA ARG A 14 3.57 -10.56 16.96
C ARG A 14 2.37 -11.40 16.51
N ARG A 15 1.15 -10.89 16.68
CA ARG A 15 -0.08 -11.60 16.27
C ARG A 15 -0.09 -11.90 14.78
N LEU A 16 0.31 -10.94 13.94
CA LEU A 16 0.46 -11.16 12.50
C LEU A 16 1.50 -12.24 12.17
N ALA A 17 2.64 -12.24 12.87
CA ALA A 17 3.73 -13.17 12.64
C ALA A 17 3.43 -14.60 13.12
N GLU A 18 2.67 -14.74 14.20
CA GLU A 18 2.39 -16.03 14.85
C GLU A 18 1.03 -16.63 14.51
N ASP A 19 0.17 -15.85 13.84
CA ASP A 19 -1.25 -16.13 13.60
C ASP A 19 -2.04 -16.42 14.89
N ASP A 20 -1.68 -15.68 15.95
CA ASP A 20 -2.27 -15.81 17.29
C ASP A 20 -3.24 -14.65 17.54
N TRP A 21 -4.54 -14.93 17.51
CA TRP A 21 -5.60 -13.93 17.74
C TRP A 21 -6.42 -14.20 19.01
N ALA A 22 -5.98 -15.15 19.84
CA ALA A 22 -6.68 -15.49 21.07
C ALA A 22 -6.75 -14.29 22.03
N GLY A 23 -7.89 -14.09 22.69
CA GLY A 23 -8.14 -13.00 23.65
C GLY A 23 -8.60 -11.67 23.03
N VAL A 24 -8.46 -11.45 21.72
CA VAL A 24 -9.03 -10.27 21.02
C VAL A 24 -10.53 -10.48 20.67
N GLU A 25 -10.98 -11.72 20.74
CA GLU A 25 -12.39 -12.10 20.57
C GLU A 25 -13.19 -11.92 21.88
N SER A 26 -12.57 -12.12 23.06
CA SER A 26 -13.23 -11.99 24.37
C SER A 26 -13.42 -10.53 24.84
N ASP A 27 -12.51 -9.63 24.49
CA ASP A 27 -12.60 -8.20 24.89
C ASP A 27 -13.79 -7.46 24.27
N GLU A 28 -14.46 -8.04 23.25
CA GLU A 28 -15.66 -7.49 22.64
C GLU A 28 -16.95 -8.13 23.15
N GLU A 29 -16.93 -9.37 23.64
CA GLU A 29 -18.10 -9.99 24.29
C GLU A 29 -18.37 -9.36 25.67
N ASP A 30 -17.33 -8.98 26.41
CA ASP A 30 -17.46 -8.32 27.73
C ASP A 30 -17.82 -6.82 27.65
N ARG A 31 -17.85 -6.24 26.43
CA ARG A 31 -18.26 -4.84 26.17
C ARG A 31 -19.50 -4.73 25.29
N GLY A 32 -20.10 -5.87 24.92
CA GLY A 32 -21.29 -5.98 24.09
C GLY A 32 -22.60 -5.99 24.87
N GLY A 33 -22.58 -5.66 26.16
CA GLY A 33 -23.76 -5.66 27.01
C GLY A 33 -23.74 -4.51 28.01
N GLU A 34 -23.97 -3.29 27.53
CA GLU A 34 -24.67 -2.22 28.26
C GLU A 34 -24.88 -1.04 27.30
N ASP A 35 -26.13 -0.87 26.87
CA ASP A 35 -26.62 0.32 26.19
C ASP A 35 -26.40 1.54 27.08
N ALA A 36 -25.48 2.43 26.68
CA ALA A 36 -25.47 3.81 27.12
C ALA A 36 -25.22 4.70 25.90
N GLU A 37 -26.32 5.24 25.37
CA GLU A 37 -26.33 6.43 24.53
C GLU A 37 -25.65 7.57 25.29
N GLU A 38 -24.35 7.78 25.09
CA GLU A 38 -23.70 9.05 25.39
C GLU A 38 -23.28 9.72 24.09
N GLU A 39 -24.07 10.73 23.70
CA GLU A 39 -23.64 11.79 22.81
C GLU A 39 -22.40 12.47 23.40
N ALA A 40 -21.23 12.10 22.90
CA ALA A 40 -19.98 12.81 23.14
C ALA A 40 -19.44 13.35 21.82
N MET A 41 -19.61 14.66 21.62
CA MET A 41 -18.76 15.44 20.74
C MET A 41 -17.31 15.32 21.23
N ASP A 42 -16.44 14.58 20.53
CA ASP A 42 -15.02 14.95 20.44
C ASP A 42 -14.26 14.16 19.37
N VAL A 43 -13.18 14.78 18.91
CA VAL A 43 -12.26 14.35 17.86
C VAL A 43 -11.62 12.99 18.19
N ASP A 44 -11.55 12.08 17.20
CA ASP A 44 -10.83 10.80 17.23
C ASP A 44 -11.45 9.69 18.11
N ALA A 45 -12.51 9.06 17.60
CA ALA A 45 -12.91 7.72 18.01
C ALA A 45 -11.74 6.75 17.74
N GLY A 46 -10.97 6.44 18.79
CA GLY A 46 -9.68 5.76 18.72
C GLY A 46 -9.64 4.62 17.71
N LYS A 47 -8.85 4.80 16.64
CA LYS A 47 -8.70 3.82 15.57
C LYS A 47 -8.28 2.47 16.15
N LYS A 48 -9.14 1.46 16.05
CA LYS A 48 -8.80 0.07 16.42
C LYS A 48 -7.92 -0.56 15.34
N LEU A 49 -6.94 -1.37 15.73
CA LEU A 49 -6.14 -2.14 14.78
C LEU A 49 -6.97 -3.24 14.11
N PRO A 50 -6.79 -3.50 12.80
CA PRO A 50 -7.52 -4.56 12.11
C PRO A 50 -7.18 -5.94 12.67
N LYS A 51 -8.17 -6.84 12.73
CA LYS A 51 -7.96 -8.24 13.10
C LYS A 51 -7.50 -9.06 11.89
N ARG A 52 -6.68 -10.09 12.11
CA ARG A 52 -6.19 -11.02 11.07
C ARG A 52 -5.40 -10.29 9.97
N TYR A 53 -5.41 -10.82 8.75
CA TYR A 53 -4.59 -10.33 7.64
C TYR A 53 -5.28 -9.29 6.75
N ALA A 54 -6.57 -9.01 6.97
CA ALA A 54 -7.32 -8.05 6.18
C ALA A 54 -7.07 -6.60 6.64
N ASN A 55 -7.09 -5.66 5.70
CA ASN A 55 -7.01 -4.21 5.97
C ASN A 55 -5.77 -3.75 6.75
N GLN A 56 -4.66 -4.51 6.69
CA GLN A 56 -3.40 -4.17 7.37
C GLN A 56 -2.56 -3.12 6.65
N LEU A 57 -2.91 -2.77 5.40
CA LEU A 57 -2.13 -1.85 4.58
C LEU A 57 -2.59 -0.40 4.77
N MET A 58 -1.64 0.53 4.76
CA MET A 58 -1.94 1.96 4.70
C MET A 58 -2.28 2.32 3.25
N LEU A 59 -3.46 2.93 3.05
CA LEU A 59 -4.01 3.20 1.72
C LEU A 59 -4.05 4.71 1.49
N SER A 60 -3.69 5.11 0.29
CA SER A 60 -3.73 6.50 -0.15
C SER A 60 -5.12 6.94 -0.57
N GLU A 61 -5.31 8.25 -0.55
CA GLU A 61 -6.43 8.92 -1.21
C GLU A 61 -5.96 9.60 -2.50
N TRP A 62 -6.89 9.97 -3.39
CA TRP A 62 -6.53 10.80 -4.55
C TRP A 62 -6.02 12.17 -4.09
N LEU A 63 -4.83 12.55 -4.56
CA LEU A 63 -4.21 13.85 -4.25
C LEU A 63 -4.87 14.97 -5.07
N VAL A 64 -6.09 15.35 -4.72
CA VAL A 64 -6.81 16.45 -5.37
C VAL A 64 -6.49 17.81 -4.72
N ASP A 65 -6.40 17.82 -3.38
CA ASP A 65 -6.08 19.03 -2.63
C ASP A 65 -4.58 19.01 -2.36
N VAL A 66 -3.84 19.81 -3.10
CA VAL A 66 -2.37 19.83 -3.02
C VAL A 66 -1.95 20.57 -1.74
N PRO A 67 -1.17 19.93 -0.85
CA PRO A 67 -0.60 20.58 0.33
C PRO A 67 0.30 21.75 -0.08
N SER A 68 0.21 22.87 0.65
CA SER A 68 1.07 24.04 0.38
C SER A 68 2.55 23.79 0.67
N ASP A 69 2.84 22.79 1.50
CA ASP A 69 4.17 22.36 1.93
C ASP A 69 4.63 21.07 1.21
N LEU A 70 4.05 20.74 0.06
CA LEU A 70 4.34 19.51 -0.70
C LEU A 70 5.84 19.33 -0.94
N GLU A 71 6.53 20.39 -1.37
CA GLU A 71 7.96 20.33 -1.70
C GLU A 71 8.85 20.08 -0.47
N GLN A 72 8.45 20.57 0.70
CA GLN A 72 9.24 20.53 1.93
C GLN A 72 8.94 19.29 2.77
N GLU A 73 7.66 18.93 2.94
CA GLU A 73 7.23 17.93 3.92
C GLU A 73 6.77 16.61 3.28
N TRP A 74 6.83 16.47 1.96
CA TRP A 74 6.40 15.25 1.27
C TRP A 74 7.52 14.62 0.44
N VAL A 75 7.38 13.33 0.19
CA VAL A 75 8.22 12.54 -0.71
C VAL A 75 7.34 11.75 -1.68
N VAL A 76 7.84 11.52 -2.90
CA VAL A 76 7.12 10.78 -3.93
C VAL A 76 7.77 9.41 -4.18
N VAL A 77 6.95 8.38 -4.37
CA VAL A 77 7.37 7.03 -4.73
C VAL A 77 6.70 6.61 -6.03
N VAL A 78 7.52 6.17 -6.99
CA VAL A 78 7.04 5.66 -8.27
C VAL A 78 6.63 4.19 -8.12
N CYS A 79 5.36 3.91 -8.39
CA CYS A 79 4.78 2.60 -8.14
C CYS A 79 4.67 1.78 -9.45
N PRO A 80 5.16 0.54 -9.47
CA PRO A 80 4.98 -0.36 -10.61
C PRO A 80 3.53 -0.81 -10.76
N VAL A 81 3.13 -1.16 -11.98
CA VAL A 81 1.93 -1.97 -12.21
C VAL A 81 2.09 -3.30 -11.49
N GLY A 82 1.11 -3.65 -10.66
CA GLY A 82 1.15 -4.88 -9.88
C GLY A 82 0.03 -5.00 -8.85
N LYS A 83 0.11 -6.05 -8.04
CA LYS A 83 -0.87 -6.34 -6.99
C LYS A 83 -0.31 -5.97 -5.63
N ARG A 84 -1.00 -5.06 -4.92
CA ARG A 84 -0.66 -4.70 -3.55
C ARG A 84 -0.74 -5.94 -2.64
N ALA A 85 0.28 -6.17 -1.82
CA ALA A 85 0.35 -7.34 -0.95
C ALA A 85 0.98 -7.00 0.41
N LEU A 86 0.33 -7.45 1.48
CA LEU A 86 0.93 -7.59 2.79
C LEU A 86 1.86 -8.82 2.76
N VAL A 87 3.13 -8.64 3.06
CA VAL A 87 4.09 -9.75 3.13
C VAL A 87 4.49 -9.97 4.59
N VAL A 88 4.33 -11.21 5.05
CA VAL A 88 4.72 -11.65 6.40
C VAL A 88 5.74 -12.77 6.27
N ALA A 89 6.97 -12.52 6.70
CA ALA A 89 8.04 -13.50 6.80
C ALA A 89 8.20 -13.92 8.27
N SER A 90 7.91 -15.17 8.59
CA SER A 90 7.91 -15.70 9.95
C SER A 90 8.04 -17.22 9.96
N ARG A 91 8.65 -17.77 11.02
CA ARG A 91 8.75 -19.23 11.27
C ARG A 91 9.29 -20.04 10.08
N GLY A 92 10.23 -19.45 9.33
CA GLY A 92 10.93 -20.10 8.23
C GLY A 92 10.17 -20.14 6.91
N THR A 93 9.09 -19.35 6.76
CA THR A 93 8.36 -19.17 5.51
C THR A 93 7.92 -17.72 5.34
N THR A 94 7.61 -17.34 4.10
CA THR A 94 7.01 -16.05 3.77
C THR A 94 5.63 -16.26 3.17
N ALA A 95 4.66 -15.45 3.56
CA ALA A 95 3.29 -15.47 3.07
C ALA A 95 2.92 -14.08 2.54
N ALA A 96 2.23 -14.05 1.39
CA ALA A 96 1.70 -12.82 0.80
C ALA A 96 0.17 -12.82 0.86
N TYR A 97 -0.40 -11.72 1.35
CA TYR A 97 -1.84 -11.54 1.53
C TYR A 97 -2.34 -10.34 0.73
N THR A 98 -3.53 -10.47 0.14
CA THR A 98 -4.22 -9.33 -0.50
C THR A 98 -4.73 -8.33 0.54
N LYS A 99 -5.21 -7.16 0.11
CA LYS A 99 -5.90 -6.17 0.96
C LYS A 99 -7.06 -6.78 1.76
N SER A 100 -7.79 -7.72 1.15
CA SER A 100 -8.90 -8.45 1.78
C SER A 100 -8.47 -9.50 2.82
N GLY A 101 -7.15 -9.74 2.96
CA GLY A 101 -6.60 -10.74 3.87
C GLY A 101 -6.49 -12.15 3.28
N PHE A 102 -6.90 -12.36 2.02
CA PHE A 102 -6.71 -13.65 1.35
C PHE A 102 -5.23 -13.96 1.12
N CYS A 103 -4.76 -15.13 1.54
CA CYS A 103 -3.40 -15.60 1.33
C CYS A 103 -3.21 -16.06 -0.11
N VAL A 104 -2.43 -15.31 -0.89
CA VAL A 104 -2.19 -15.58 -2.31
C VAL A 104 -1.14 -16.67 -2.48
N SER A 105 -0.07 -16.62 -1.69
CA SER A 105 1.04 -17.55 -1.83
C SER A 105 1.83 -17.69 -0.54
N ARG A 106 2.46 -18.85 -0.38
CA ARG A 106 3.47 -19.15 0.65
C ARG A 106 4.72 -19.69 -0.03
N PHE A 107 5.88 -19.14 0.34
CA PHE A 107 7.16 -19.43 -0.31
C PHE A 107 8.33 -19.13 0.65
N PRO A 108 9.50 -19.76 0.48
CA PRO A 108 10.69 -19.35 1.21
C PRO A 108 11.20 -18.00 0.68
N SER A 109 11.73 -17.14 1.53
CA SER A 109 12.46 -15.94 1.09
C SER A 109 13.68 -15.67 1.94
N LEU A 110 14.58 -14.83 1.42
CA LEU A 110 15.75 -14.38 2.18
C LEU A 110 15.41 -13.29 3.22
N LEU A 111 14.15 -12.87 3.32
CA LEU A 111 13.73 -11.96 4.39
C LEU A 111 13.99 -12.59 5.77
N PRO A 112 14.30 -11.78 6.80
CA PRO A 112 14.43 -12.29 8.16
C PRO A 112 13.16 -13.03 8.60
N GLY A 113 13.30 -14.27 9.06
CA GLY A 113 12.19 -15.16 9.41
C GLY A 113 11.54 -15.89 8.22
N GLY A 114 11.92 -15.58 6.97
CA GLY A 114 11.32 -16.09 5.74
C GLY A 114 11.85 -17.45 5.25
N ASN A 115 12.92 -17.97 5.88
CA ASN A 115 13.52 -19.25 5.53
C ASN A 115 14.11 -19.94 6.77
N ARG A 116 14.04 -21.27 6.80
CA ARG A 116 14.55 -22.12 7.90
C ARG A 116 16.03 -21.90 8.20
N HIS A 117 16.83 -21.56 7.17
CA HIS A 117 18.26 -21.26 7.34
C HIS A 117 18.54 -19.93 8.05
N ASN A 118 17.60 -18.97 8.00
CA ASN A 118 17.72 -17.65 8.63
C ASN A 118 16.80 -17.51 9.87
N SER A 119 16.34 -18.64 10.41
CA SER A 119 15.47 -18.70 11.59
C SER A 119 16.32 -18.87 12.86
N ALA A 120 17.13 -17.85 13.20
CA ALA A 120 18.02 -17.89 14.37
C ALA A 120 17.28 -17.69 15.72
N GLY A 121 15.95 -17.72 15.74
CA GLY A 121 15.13 -17.68 16.95
C GLY A 121 13.65 -17.50 16.65
N ASP A 122 12.77 -17.94 17.55
CA ASP A 122 11.30 -17.93 17.40
C ASP A 122 10.70 -16.52 17.22
N LYS A 123 11.47 -15.46 17.49
CA LYS A 123 11.00 -14.06 17.46
C LYS A 123 11.48 -13.26 16.24
N VAL A 124 12.12 -13.90 15.26
CA VAL A 124 12.57 -13.22 14.05
C VAL A 124 11.47 -13.27 13.00
N TYR A 125 10.83 -12.12 12.77
CA TYR A 125 9.84 -11.96 11.71
C TYR A 125 9.93 -10.57 11.07
N SER A 126 9.46 -10.46 9.83
CA SER A 126 9.38 -9.20 9.08
C SER A 126 7.99 -9.05 8.46
N ILE A 127 7.48 -7.83 8.48
CA ILE A 127 6.17 -7.45 7.94
C ILE A 127 6.39 -6.26 7.01
N LEU A 128 6.07 -6.45 5.73
CA LEU A 128 6.33 -5.49 4.67
C LEU A 128 5.06 -5.17 3.89
N ASP A 129 5.03 -3.97 3.33
CA ASP A 129 4.01 -3.55 2.38
C ASP A 129 4.60 -3.52 0.97
N CYS A 130 4.12 -4.41 0.10
CA CYS A 130 4.71 -4.66 -1.20
C CYS A 130 3.73 -4.44 -2.37
N ILE A 131 4.28 -4.30 -3.57
CA ILE A 131 3.58 -4.40 -4.84
C ILE A 131 4.21 -5.56 -5.61
N TYR A 132 3.44 -6.62 -5.83
CA TYR A 132 3.89 -7.76 -6.61
C TYR A 132 3.71 -7.50 -8.10
N ASN A 133 4.81 -7.45 -8.83
CA ASN A 133 4.79 -7.39 -10.29
C ASN A 133 4.93 -8.81 -10.86
N GLU A 134 3.87 -9.30 -11.52
CA GLU A 134 3.79 -10.67 -12.02
C GLU A 134 4.80 -10.95 -13.14
N VAL A 135 4.94 -10.00 -14.07
CA VAL A 135 5.84 -10.12 -15.23
C VAL A 135 7.29 -10.31 -14.80
N LYS A 136 7.73 -9.54 -13.80
CA LYS A 136 9.10 -9.62 -13.27
C LYS A 136 9.28 -10.66 -12.17
N GLN A 137 8.19 -11.17 -11.61
CA GLN A 137 8.16 -12.01 -10.42
C GLN A 137 8.96 -11.36 -9.27
N THR A 138 8.67 -10.09 -9.02
CA THR A 138 9.35 -9.25 -8.02
C THR A 138 8.33 -8.66 -7.07
N TYR A 139 8.58 -8.77 -5.77
CA TYR A 139 7.91 -7.97 -4.75
C TYR A 139 8.68 -6.66 -4.59
N TYR A 140 8.10 -5.58 -5.11
CA TYR A 140 8.61 -4.23 -4.88
C TYR A 140 8.18 -3.78 -3.48
N ILE A 141 9.14 -3.58 -2.58
CA ILE A 141 8.87 -3.17 -1.21
C ILE A 141 8.60 -1.66 -1.22
N LEU A 142 7.39 -1.28 -0.87
CA LEU A 142 6.96 0.11 -0.74
C LEU A 142 7.14 0.61 0.69
N ASP A 143 6.91 -0.25 1.69
CA ASP A 143 7.03 0.14 3.09
C ASP A 143 7.40 -1.03 4.01
N VAL A 144 7.80 -0.70 5.24
CA VAL A 144 8.14 -1.63 6.30
C VAL A 144 7.35 -1.30 7.57
N MET A 145 6.73 -2.33 8.14
CA MET A 145 5.98 -2.21 9.39
C MET A 145 6.70 -2.95 10.53
N CYS A 146 7.44 -4.00 10.20
CA CYS A 146 8.30 -4.70 11.15
C CYS A 146 9.50 -5.34 10.43
N TRP A 147 10.67 -5.31 11.05
CA TRP A 147 11.86 -5.99 10.54
C TRP A 147 12.63 -6.65 11.67
N ARG A 148 12.94 -7.94 11.55
CA ARG A 148 13.63 -8.74 12.60
C ARG A 148 12.94 -8.63 13.98
N GLY A 149 11.62 -8.56 14.01
CA GLY A 149 10.83 -8.43 15.25
C GLY A 149 10.80 -7.02 15.85
N HIS A 150 11.37 -6.01 15.18
CA HIS A 150 11.28 -4.61 15.57
C HIS A 150 10.15 -3.91 14.81
N PRO A 151 8.98 -3.68 15.43
CA PRO A 151 7.89 -2.92 14.81
C PRO A 151 8.27 -1.44 14.69
N VAL A 152 7.96 -0.84 13.54
CA VAL A 152 8.24 0.56 13.22
C VAL A 152 6.99 1.34 12.81
N TYR A 153 5.80 0.85 13.19
CA TYR A 153 4.52 1.53 12.92
C TYR A 153 4.50 2.98 13.46
N ASP A 154 5.03 3.17 14.67
CA ASP A 154 5.17 4.46 15.37
C ASP A 154 6.34 5.31 14.84
N CYS A 155 6.98 4.93 13.73
CA CYS A 155 8.02 5.72 13.11
C CYS A 155 7.48 6.52 11.92
N GLN A 156 8.04 7.71 11.74
CA GLN A 156 7.78 8.60 10.60
C GLN A 156 8.22 7.94 9.28
N THR A 157 7.62 8.37 8.17
CA THR A 157 7.83 7.77 6.84
C THR A 157 9.25 7.93 6.35
N ASP A 158 9.84 9.12 6.53
CA ASP A 158 11.23 9.38 6.15
C ASP A 158 12.21 8.43 6.84
N PHE A 159 12.04 8.21 8.15
CA PHE A 159 12.80 7.22 8.90
C PHE A 159 12.55 5.81 8.38
N ARG A 160 11.29 5.41 8.18
CA ARG A 160 10.96 4.07 7.67
C ARG A 160 11.59 3.79 6.31
N PHE A 161 11.53 4.76 5.39
CA PHE A 161 12.11 4.64 4.05
C PHE A 161 13.64 4.60 4.08
N PHE A 162 14.27 5.50 4.84
CA PHE A 162 15.72 5.49 5.04
C PHE A 162 16.19 4.15 5.63
N TRP A 163 15.55 3.71 6.71
CA TRP A 163 15.90 2.50 7.41
C TRP A 163 15.68 1.26 6.56
N LEU A 164 14.56 1.19 5.83
CA LEU A 164 14.26 0.10 4.89
C LEU A 164 15.36 -0.01 3.82
N SER A 165 15.75 1.11 3.21
CA SER A 165 16.81 1.12 2.19
C SER A 165 18.12 0.56 2.73
N SER A 166 18.53 0.99 3.93
CA SER A 166 19.72 0.46 4.61
C SER A 166 19.59 -1.04 4.91
N LYS A 167 18.42 -1.51 5.35
CA LYS A 167 18.22 -2.92 5.71
C LYS A 167 18.14 -3.86 4.52
N ILE A 168 17.59 -3.42 3.39
CA ILE A 168 17.60 -4.21 2.15
C ILE A 168 19.03 -4.42 1.65
N GLN A 169 19.90 -3.42 1.76
CA GLN A 169 21.30 -3.52 1.33
C GLN A 169 22.13 -4.50 2.19
N GLU A 170 21.73 -4.72 3.45
CA GLU A 170 22.36 -5.71 4.33
C GLU A 170 22.01 -7.17 3.97
N GLU A 171 20.89 -7.41 3.25
CA GLU A 171 20.45 -8.76 2.89
C GLU A 171 20.99 -9.20 1.52
N GLU A 172 22.08 -9.94 1.53
CA GLU A 172 22.72 -10.49 0.32
C GLU A 172 21.75 -11.40 -0.47
N GLY A 173 21.66 -11.17 -1.79
CA GLY A 173 20.83 -11.99 -2.69
C GLY A 173 19.32 -11.77 -2.57
N LEU A 174 18.84 -10.87 -1.71
CA LEU A 174 17.40 -10.59 -1.55
C LEU A 174 16.75 -10.10 -2.85
N GLY A 175 17.50 -9.33 -3.64
CA GLY A 175 17.14 -8.85 -4.97
C GLY A 175 17.33 -9.87 -6.10
N GLU A 176 17.74 -11.10 -5.80
CA GLU A 176 18.08 -12.13 -6.78
C GLU A 176 17.21 -13.39 -6.63
N LYS A 177 17.03 -14.15 -7.72
CA LYS A 177 16.30 -15.41 -7.67
C LYS A 177 17.24 -16.54 -7.27
N SER A 178 16.82 -17.34 -6.29
CA SER A 178 17.51 -18.55 -5.88
C SER A 178 16.50 -19.62 -5.43
N ARG A 179 16.99 -20.83 -5.13
CA ARG A 179 16.13 -21.93 -4.62
C ARG A 179 15.41 -21.55 -3.31
N ILE A 180 16.04 -20.71 -2.49
CA ILE A 180 15.51 -20.24 -1.20
C ILE A 180 14.94 -18.82 -1.26
N ASN A 181 14.89 -18.23 -2.46
CA ASN A 181 14.31 -16.91 -2.75
C ASN A 181 13.75 -16.92 -4.19
N PRO A 182 12.60 -17.58 -4.44
CA PRO A 182 12.05 -17.70 -5.78
C PRO A 182 11.53 -16.37 -6.34
N TYR A 183 11.23 -15.41 -5.45
CA TYR A 183 10.80 -14.06 -5.80
C TYR A 183 11.81 -13.03 -5.32
N LYS A 184 12.14 -12.07 -6.18
CA LYS A 184 13.04 -10.96 -5.83
C LYS A 184 12.30 -9.99 -4.93
N PHE A 185 13.01 -9.41 -3.96
CA PHE A 185 12.53 -8.29 -3.16
C PHE A 185 13.40 -7.07 -3.46
N VAL A 186 12.77 -6.00 -3.94
CA VAL A 186 13.48 -4.78 -4.37
C VAL A 186 12.80 -3.58 -3.73
N GLY A 187 13.54 -2.77 -2.97
CA GLY A 187 13.01 -1.54 -2.39
C GLY A 187 12.69 -0.51 -3.47
N LEU A 188 11.52 0.11 -3.39
CA LEU A 188 11.20 1.28 -4.20
C LEU A 188 11.95 2.50 -3.68
N GLN A 189 12.46 3.29 -4.61
CA GLN A 189 13.11 4.56 -4.28
C GLN A 189 12.06 5.65 -4.06
N ASN A 190 12.36 6.57 -3.16
CA ASN A 190 11.58 7.78 -2.95
C ASN A 190 12.40 9.00 -3.37
N PHE A 191 11.71 10.05 -3.79
CA PHE A 191 12.31 11.27 -4.34
C PHE A 191 11.68 12.51 -3.68
N PRO A 192 12.39 13.64 -3.65
CA PRO A 192 11.80 14.92 -3.27
C PRO A 192 10.63 15.32 -4.17
N CYS A 193 9.71 16.13 -3.63
CA CYS A 193 8.57 16.65 -4.38
C CYS A 193 8.82 18.06 -4.95
N SER A 194 10.07 18.47 -5.14
CA SER A 194 10.37 19.73 -5.83
C SER A 194 9.97 19.67 -7.29
N SER A 195 9.67 20.84 -7.88
CA SER A 195 9.26 20.93 -9.28
C SER A 195 10.29 20.28 -10.22
N ASP A 196 11.58 20.55 -9.98
CA ASP A 196 12.68 19.98 -10.76
C ASP A 196 12.77 18.47 -10.59
N SER A 197 12.68 17.98 -9.34
CA SER A 197 12.75 16.54 -9.07
C SER A 197 11.59 15.77 -9.69
N LEU A 198 10.38 16.34 -9.68
CA LEU A 198 9.21 15.74 -10.32
C LEU A 198 9.33 15.72 -11.85
N CYS A 199 9.88 16.78 -12.44
CA CYS A 199 10.15 16.83 -13.87
C CYS A 199 11.19 15.77 -14.30
N GLU A 200 12.29 15.65 -13.56
CA GLU A 200 13.31 14.62 -13.79
C GLU A 200 12.72 13.21 -13.62
N LEU A 201 11.92 13.01 -12.58
CA LEU A 201 11.26 11.73 -12.29
C LEU A 201 10.35 11.28 -13.44
N LEU A 202 9.55 12.21 -13.99
CA LEU A 202 8.64 11.94 -15.11
C LEU A 202 9.36 11.73 -16.45
N ALA A 203 10.63 12.14 -16.53
CA ALA A 203 11.51 11.91 -17.67
C ALA A 203 12.38 10.65 -17.52
N THR A 204 12.40 10.04 -16.34
CA THR A 204 13.24 8.87 -16.05
C THR A 204 12.61 7.58 -16.57
N ASP A 205 13.44 6.72 -17.17
CA ASP A 205 13.04 5.36 -17.53
C ASP A 205 13.11 4.44 -16.31
N PHE A 206 11.99 3.84 -15.95
CA PHE A 206 11.93 2.86 -14.87
C PHE A 206 12.08 1.45 -15.45
N ALA A 207 12.72 0.58 -14.67
CA ALA A 207 12.86 -0.81 -15.07
C ALA A 207 11.49 -1.51 -15.25
N PHE A 208 10.42 -0.98 -14.65
CA PHE A 208 9.07 -1.53 -14.66
C PHE A 208 8.08 -0.55 -15.29
N GLU A 209 6.94 -1.07 -15.74
CA GLU A 209 5.81 -0.23 -16.14
C GLU A 209 5.26 0.51 -14.92
N VAL A 210 5.16 1.85 -15.03
CA VAL A 210 4.68 2.71 -13.95
C VAL A 210 3.16 2.75 -13.95
N ASP A 211 2.56 2.45 -12.80
CA ASP A 211 1.12 2.61 -12.59
C ASP A 211 0.80 4.05 -12.18
N GLY A 212 1.52 4.55 -11.18
CA GLY A 212 1.32 5.90 -10.65
C GLY A 212 2.31 6.28 -9.56
N LEU A 213 2.00 7.41 -8.92
CA LEU A 213 2.86 8.08 -7.96
C LEU A 213 2.14 8.16 -6.61
N LEU A 214 2.81 7.71 -5.56
CA LEU A 214 2.37 7.92 -4.19
C LEU A 214 3.15 9.05 -3.55
N PHE A 215 2.44 10.00 -2.95
CA PHE A 215 2.99 11.13 -2.22
C PHE A 215 2.79 10.88 -0.74
N TYR A 216 3.86 10.71 0.03
CA TYR A 216 3.81 10.47 1.46
C TYR A 216 4.22 11.73 2.22
N HIS A 217 3.45 12.11 3.24
CA HIS A 217 3.91 13.09 4.21
C HIS A 217 5.04 12.49 5.05
N LYS A 218 6.21 13.14 5.12
CA LYS A 218 7.42 12.62 5.79
C LYS A 218 7.15 12.18 7.22
N GLN A 219 6.36 12.95 7.94
CA GLN A 219 6.07 12.72 9.36
C GLN A 219 4.94 11.71 9.64
N THR A 220 4.31 11.10 8.63
CA THR A 220 3.18 10.18 8.90
C THR A 220 3.66 8.84 9.48
N HIS A 221 2.96 8.37 10.51
CA HIS A 221 3.10 7.02 11.05
C HIS A 221 2.41 6.00 10.14
N TYR A 222 2.86 4.75 10.19
CA TYR A 222 2.18 3.71 9.42
C TYR A 222 0.88 3.32 10.12
N THR A 223 -0.26 3.71 9.54
CA THR A 223 -1.59 3.42 10.08
C THR A 223 -2.41 2.64 9.04
N PRO A 224 -2.86 1.41 9.36
CA PRO A 224 -3.70 0.65 8.44
C PRO A 224 -5.01 1.38 8.08
N GLY A 225 -5.43 1.27 6.82
CA GLY A 225 -6.61 1.93 6.29
C GLY A 225 -6.32 3.20 5.46
N SER A 226 -7.38 3.85 4.99
CA SER A 226 -7.28 5.08 4.17
C SER A 226 -6.76 6.26 5.00
N THR A 227 -5.87 7.05 4.43
CA THR A 227 -5.36 8.27 5.05
C THR A 227 -5.11 9.37 4.02
N PRO A 228 -5.45 10.64 4.32
CA PRO A 228 -5.11 11.77 3.46
C PRO A 228 -3.62 12.13 3.50
N LEU A 229 -2.85 11.56 4.45
CA LEU A 229 -1.40 11.76 4.56
C LEU A 229 -0.60 10.96 3.54
N VAL A 230 -1.28 10.19 2.70
CA VAL A 230 -0.71 9.56 1.50
C VAL A 230 -1.61 9.86 0.31
N GLY A 231 -1.08 10.59 -0.67
CA GLY A 231 -1.75 10.95 -1.91
C GLY A 231 -1.40 9.99 -3.05
N TRP A 232 -2.34 9.75 -3.96
CA TRP A 232 -2.13 8.99 -5.19
C TRP A 232 -2.47 9.84 -6.41
N LEU A 233 -1.61 9.78 -7.43
CA LEU A 233 -1.86 10.34 -8.75
C LEU A 233 -1.40 9.38 -9.85
N ARG A 234 -2.09 9.42 -10.99
CA ARG A 234 -1.53 8.87 -12.24
C ARG A 234 -0.52 9.87 -12.82
N PRO A 235 0.53 9.42 -13.53
CA PRO A 235 1.60 10.32 -13.95
C PRO A 235 1.12 11.45 -14.88
N TYR A 236 0.16 11.17 -15.77
CA TYR A 236 -0.47 12.17 -16.64
C TYR A 236 -1.34 13.21 -15.91
N MET A 237 -1.69 12.99 -14.64
CA MET A 237 -2.47 13.95 -13.83
C MET A 237 -1.57 14.99 -13.15
N VAL A 238 -0.28 14.68 -12.96
CA VAL A 238 0.68 15.54 -12.26
C VAL A 238 0.72 16.97 -12.80
N PRO A 239 0.78 17.21 -14.13
CA PRO A 239 0.91 18.57 -14.66
C PRO A 239 -0.32 19.44 -14.38
N GLU A 240 -1.50 18.81 -14.42
CA GLU A 240 -2.78 19.50 -14.24
C GLU A 240 -3.09 19.77 -12.76
N ILE A 241 -2.79 18.81 -11.89
CA ILE A 241 -3.08 18.92 -10.45
C ILE A 241 -2.03 19.75 -9.72
N LEU A 242 -0.74 19.55 -10.02
CA LEU A 242 0.34 20.29 -9.36
C LEU A 242 0.67 21.61 -10.07
N GLY A 243 0.06 21.88 -11.24
CA GLY A 243 0.33 23.10 -12.01
C GLY A 243 1.75 23.18 -12.57
N LEU A 244 2.36 22.03 -12.88
CA LEU A 244 3.75 21.94 -13.32
C LEU A 244 3.86 21.79 -14.84
N THR A 245 4.85 22.46 -15.43
CA THR A 245 5.26 22.20 -16.81
C THR A 245 6.22 21.02 -16.84
N VAL A 246 5.75 19.87 -17.34
CA VAL A 246 6.54 18.64 -17.39
C VAL A 246 6.98 18.30 -18.82
N PRO A 247 8.07 17.53 -19.00
CA PRO A 247 8.47 17.01 -20.30
C PRO A 247 7.39 16.11 -20.91
N ALA A 248 7.22 16.17 -22.24
CA ALA A 248 6.31 15.28 -22.95
C ALA A 248 6.92 13.87 -23.07
N THR A 249 6.51 12.96 -22.19
CA THR A 249 6.95 11.55 -22.18
C THR A 249 5.77 10.59 -22.24
N ALA A 250 6.05 9.29 -22.35
CA ALA A 250 5.02 8.26 -22.29
C ALA A 250 4.21 8.31 -20.97
N LEU A 251 4.83 8.72 -19.86
CA LEU A 251 4.18 8.85 -18.56
C LEU A 251 3.20 10.03 -18.52
N THR A 252 3.52 11.12 -19.21
CA THR A 252 2.72 12.36 -19.18
C THR A 252 1.68 12.41 -20.30
N ALA A 253 1.69 11.43 -21.22
CA ALA A 253 0.70 11.32 -22.28
C ALA A 253 -0.70 11.08 -21.68
N LYS A 254 -1.64 12.00 -21.97
CA LYS A 254 -3.01 11.89 -21.47
C LYS A 254 -3.80 10.90 -22.31
N PRO A 255 -4.37 9.82 -21.73
CA PRO A 255 -5.32 8.98 -22.43
C PRO A 255 -6.66 9.72 -22.64
N ASP A 256 -7.46 9.30 -23.61
CA ASP A 256 -8.74 9.96 -23.97
C ASP A 256 -9.73 10.03 -22.81
N TYR A 257 -9.66 9.10 -21.86
CA TYR A 257 -10.53 9.08 -20.67
C TYR A 257 -10.03 9.98 -19.53
N ALA A 258 -8.83 10.55 -19.60
CA ALA A 258 -8.18 11.27 -18.49
C ALA A 258 -9.04 12.42 -17.94
N GLY A 259 -9.63 13.23 -18.84
CA GLY A 259 -10.48 14.35 -18.42
C GLY A 259 -11.73 13.90 -17.66
N ARG A 260 -12.41 12.86 -18.16
CA ARG A 260 -13.61 12.30 -17.50
C ARG A 260 -13.27 11.68 -16.15
N GLN A 261 -12.14 10.97 -16.07
CA GLN A 261 -11.67 10.35 -14.83
C GLN A 261 -11.35 11.40 -13.77
N LEU A 262 -10.66 12.48 -14.13
CA LEU A 262 -10.34 13.55 -13.20
C LEU A 262 -11.59 14.24 -12.64
N GLN A 263 -12.59 14.50 -13.50
CA GLN A 263 -13.88 15.03 -13.06
C GLN A 263 -14.58 14.12 -12.05
N GLN A 264 -14.65 12.82 -12.32
CA GLN A 264 -15.22 11.83 -11.40
C GLN A 264 -14.50 11.80 -10.04
N ILE A 265 -13.17 11.90 -10.05
CA ILE A 265 -12.35 11.93 -8.82
C ILE A 265 -12.69 13.18 -7.98
N ILE A 266 -12.75 14.35 -8.62
CA ILE A 266 -13.08 15.62 -7.95
C ILE A 266 -14.50 15.59 -7.37
N GLU A 267 -15.48 15.12 -8.15
CA GLU A 267 -16.88 15.01 -7.71
C GLU A 267 -17.06 14.03 -6.54
N SER A 268 -16.40 12.87 -6.59
CA SER A 268 -16.37 11.89 -5.51
C SER A 268 -15.80 12.50 -4.22
N LYS A 269 -14.65 13.18 -4.32
CA LYS A 269 -14.01 13.81 -3.16
C LYS A 269 -14.89 14.91 -2.55
N ARG A 270 -15.51 15.73 -3.40
CA ARG A 270 -16.47 16.76 -2.97
C ARG A 270 -17.66 16.13 -2.25
N SER A 271 -18.23 15.06 -2.79
CA SER A 271 -19.36 14.34 -2.19
C SER A 271 -19.00 13.76 -0.81
N LYS A 272 -17.81 13.16 -0.67
CA LYS A 272 -17.30 12.65 0.62
C LYS A 272 -17.11 13.76 1.64
N LYS A 273 -16.57 14.92 1.23
CA LYS A 273 -16.41 16.08 2.11
C LYS A 273 -17.77 16.59 2.61
N LEU A 274 -18.76 16.73 1.73
CA LEU A 274 -20.12 17.11 2.13
C LEU A 274 -20.79 16.08 3.06
N ALA A 275 -20.56 14.77 2.84
CA ALA A 275 -21.11 13.72 3.70
C ALA A 275 -20.48 13.75 5.11
N ALA A 276 -19.16 13.98 5.19
CA ALA A 276 -18.43 14.14 6.45
C ALA A 276 -18.91 15.37 7.23
N GLU A 277 -19.11 16.51 6.56
CA GLU A 277 -19.64 17.74 7.16
C GLU A 277 -21.09 17.58 7.67
N LYS A 278 -21.87 16.66 7.09
CA LYS A 278 -23.25 16.35 7.50
C LYS A 278 -23.36 15.24 8.55
N GLY A 279 -22.24 14.74 9.08
CA GLY A 279 -22.23 13.68 10.10
C GLY A 279 -22.78 12.33 9.62
N GLN A 280 -22.91 12.11 8.31
CA GLN A 280 -23.36 10.83 7.77
C GLN A 280 -22.17 9.88 7.71
N ALA A 281 -22.23 8.79 8.49
CA ALA A 281 -21.21 7.76 8.48
C ALA A 281 -21.01 7.23 7.05
N ALA A 282 -19.81 7.44 6.50
CA ALA A 282 -19.41 6.77 5.27
C ALA A 282 -19.60 5.27 5.48
N ALA A 283 -20.37 4.64 4.60
CA ALA A 283 -20.69 3.22 4.70
C ALA A 283 -19.41 2.41 4.97
N ARG A 284 -19.42 1.61 6.05
CA ARG A 284 -18.43 0.58 6.38
C ARG A 284 -18.48 -0.53 5.33
N ASN A 285 -18.21 -0.21 4.07
CA ASN A 285 -18.08 -1.20 3.02
C ASN A 285 -16.61 -1.35 2.73
N GLY A 286 -16.04 -2.50 3.12
CA GLY A 286 -14.70 -2.96 2.74
C GLY A 286 -14.54 -3.23 1.24
N HIS A 287 -15.26 -2.50 0.40
CA HIS A 287 -15.14 -2.45 -1.04
C HIS A 287 -14.44 -1.13 -1.40
N TYR A 288 -13.18 -1.27 -1.79
CA TYR A 288 -12.21 -0.19 -1.99
C TYR A 288 -12.46 0.50 -3.35
N GLU A 289 -13.18 1.63 -3.34
CA GLU A 289 -13.58 2.42 -4.53
C GLU A 289 -12.43 2.84 -5.46
N LEU A 290 -11.19 2.89 -4.96
CA LEU A 290 -10.01 3.30 -5.71
C LEU A 290 -9.59 2.32 -6.82
N GLU A 291 -10.00 1.04 -6.73
CA GLU A 291 -9.71 0.05 -7.78
C GLU A 291 -10.57 0.25 -9.04
N HIS A 292 -11.79 0.79 -8.91
CA HIS A 292 -12.68 1.04 -10.04
C HIS A 292 -12.35 2.32 -10.81
N LEU A 293 -11.71 3.29 -10.14
CA LEU A 293 -11.24 4.53 -10.75
C LEU A 293 -9.84 4.39 -11.36
N SER A 294 -9.15 3.27 -11.14
CA SER A 294 -7.81 3.02 -11.67
C SER A 294 -7.91 2.25 -12.99
N THR A 295 -7.91 3.00 -14.09
CA THR A 295 -7.88 2.52 -15.49
C THR A 295 -9.10 1.69 -15.90
N PRO A 296 -9.99 2.19 -16.80
CA PRO A 296 -10.93 1.33 -17.50
C PRO A 296 -10.16 0.20 -18.18
N ARG A 297 -10.57 -1.06 -17.96
CA ARG A 297 -10.05 -2.15 -18.79
C ARG A 297 -10.49 -1.84 -20.23
N PRO A 298 -9.62 -1.98 -21.24
CA PRO A 298 -10.06 -1.85 -22.62
C PRO A 298 -11.22 -2.82 -22.84
N GLU A 299 -12.35 -2.30 -23.32
CA GLU A 299 -13.46 -3.13 -23.74
C GLU A 299 -12.92 -4.14 -24.76
N LYS A 300 -13.11 -5.43 -24.49
CA LYS A 300 -12.92 -6.44 -25.52
C LYS A 300 -13.92 -6.12 -26.62
N SER A 301 -13.42 -5.69 -27.77
CA SER A 301 -14.21 -5.56 -28.99
C SER A 301 -14.95 -6.88 -29.23
N PRO A 302 -16.28 -6.87 -29.51
CA PRO A 302 -16.99 -8.07 -29.89
C PRO A 302 -16.78 -8.31 -31.38
N GLU A 303 -15.63 -8.83 -31.77
CA GLU A 303 -15.41 -9.31 -33.14
C GLU A 303 -14.69 -10.66 -33.11
N GLY A 304 -15.29 -11.66 -33.76
CA GLY A 304 -14.68 -12.95 -34.06
C GLY A 304 -15.36 -14.16 -33.42
N GLN A 305 -16.61 -14.44 -33.77
CA GLN A 305 -17.01 -15.84 -33.95
C GLN A 305 -16.17 -16.37 -35.11
N ASP A 306 -15.12 -17.13 -34.83
CA ASP A 306 -14.52 -17.99 -35.85
C ASP A 306 -14.33 -19.40 -35.29
N GLY A 307 -14.89 -20.34 -36.06
CA GLY A 307 -15.14 -21.72 -35.67
C GLY A 307 -13.87 -22.52 -35.46
N ALA A 308 -13.83 -23.23 -34.33
CA ALA A 308 -12.88 -24.32 -34.13
C ALA A 308 -13.26 -25.51 -35.04
N VAL A 309 -12.61 -25.58 -36.21
CA VAL A 309 -12.53 -26.84 -36.98
C VAL A 309 -11.43 -27.68 -36.34
N SER A 310 -11.84 -28.76 -35.71
CA SER A 310 -10.97 -29.84 -35.25
C SER A 310 -10.37 -30.57 -36.45
N GLN A 311 -9.04 -30.67 -36.51
CA GLN A 311 -8.36 -31.69 -37.30
C GLN A 311 -7.67 -32.65 -36.33
N MET A 312 -8.16 -33.89 -36.33
CA MET A 312 -7.48 -35.08 -35.85
C MET A 312 -6.31 -35.37 -36.77
N GLU A 313 -5.10 -35.53 -36.23
CA GLU A 313 -4.03 -36.25 -36.91
C GLU A 313 -4.09 -37.73 -36.51
N SER A 314 -3.99 -38.56 -37.56
CA SER A 314 -3.93 -40.01 -37.54
C SER A 314 -2.49 -40.50 -37.39
#